data_AF-A0A1F9RGW2-F1
#
_entry.id   AF-A0A1F9RGW2-F1
#
_cell.length_a   1.000
_cell.length_b   1.000
_cell.length_c   1.000
_cell.angle_alpha   90.00
_cell.angle_beta   90.00
_cell.angle_gamma   90.00
#
_symmetry.space_group_name_H-M   'P 1'
#
loop_
_entity.id
_entity.type
_entity.pdbx_description
1 polymer ?
#
loop_
_entity_poly.entity_id
_entity_poly.type
_entity_poly.pdbx_seq_one_letter_code
_entity_poly.pdbx_strand_id
1 'polypeptide(L)'
;MPDIDELLSEEDKKKKDATAQKKWPASVLLAAPFFFIVIPLYKAAKERVNWKAAIAMVCTFEVLMFFAEFFSVSRGHWIWNPNRTLGPTVFGIPIEEPLLYYWFPPLFVVILLHALEPLFGRKADR
;
A
#
# COMPACT_ATOMS: atom_id res chain seq x y z
N MET A 1 14.28 5.08 -38.51
CA MET A 1 13.91 3.78 -37.92
C MET A 1 12.39 3.75 -37.91
N PRO A 2 11.75 2.76 -38.55
CA PRO A 2 10.30 2.62 -38.50
C PRO A 2 9.86 2.45 -37.04
N ASP A 3 8.74 3.07 -36.69
CA ASP A 3 8.18 3.02 -35.34
C ASP A 3 7.72 1.58 -35.06
N ILE A 4 8.08 1.01 -33.90
CA ILE A 4 7.81 -0.40 -33.57
C ILE A 4 6.29 -0.69 -33.62
N ASP A 5 5.48 0.35 -33.45
CA ASP A 5 4.02 0.29 -33.51
C ASP A 5 3.44 0.12 -34.92
N GLU A 6 4.20 0.40 -36.00
CA GLU A 6 3.80 0.12 -37.38
C GLU A 6 3.96 -1.37 -37.76
N LEU A 7 4.78 -2.11 -37.04
CA LEU A 7 5.07 -3.53 -37.28
C LEU A 7 4.11 -4.48 -36.54
N LEU A 8 3.24 -3.96 -35.67
CA LEU A 8 2.26 -4.75 -34.93
C LEU A 8 1.04 -5.05 -35.81
N SER A 9 0.66 -6.32 -35.86
CA SER A 9 -0.58 -6.73 -36.53
C SER A 9 -1.81 -6.09 -35.86
N GLU A 10 -2.90 -5.93 -36.60
CA GLU A 10 -4.17 -5.40 -36.05
C GLU A 10 -4.69 -6.23 -34.86
N GLU A 11 -4.37 -7.53 -34.79
CA GLU A 11 -4.67 -8.38 -33.63
C GLU A 11 -3.78 -8.05 -32.42
N ASP A 12 -2.50 -7.75 -32.64
CA ASP A 12 -1.58 -7.38 -31.56
C ASP A 12 -1.85 -5.96 -31.05
N LYS A 13 -2.31 -5.04 -31.91
CA LYS A 13 -2.84 -3.74 -31.49
C LYS A 13 -4.09 -3.91 -30.64
N LYS A 14 -5.04 -4.75 -31.06
CA LYS A 14 -6.22 -5.09 -30.24
C LYS A 14 -5.86 -5.77 -28.93
N LYS A 15 -4.84 -6.63 -28.89
CA LYS A 15 -4.33 -7.21 -27.64
C LYS A 15 -3.66 -6.15 -26.76
N LYS A 16 -2.87 -5.24 -27.33
CA LYS A 16 -2.23 -4.10 -26.63
C LYS A 16 -3.30 -3.18 -26.03
N ASP A 17 -4.36 -2.87 -26.78
CA ASP A 17 -5.53 -2.09 -26.34
C ASP A 17 -6.41 -2.85 -25.34
N ALA A 18 -6.53 -4.18 -25.48
CA ALA A 18 -7.20 -5.04 -24.51
C ALA A 18 -6.39 -5.19 -23.21
N THR A 19 -5.06 -5.19 -23.25
CA THR A 19 -4.19 -5.08 -22.06
C THR A 19 -4.15 -3.66 -21.50
N ALA A 20 -4.46 -2.65 -22.31
CA ALA A 20 -4.86 -1.33 -21.86
C ALA A 20 -6.28 -1.32 -21.28
N GLN A 21 -6.86 -2.50 -20.97
CA GLN A 21 -8.04 -2.65 -20.12
C GLN A 21 -7.87 -1.77 -18.88
N LYS A 22 -8.54 -0.63 -18.98
CA LYS A 22 -9.05 0.25 -17.93
C LYS A 22 -8.44 -0.13 -16.59
N LYS A 23 -7.36 0.57 -16.21
CA LYS A 23 -6.76 0.57 -14.87
C LYS A 23 -7.85 0.88 -13.85
N TRP A 24 -8.65 -0.14 -13.52
CA TRP A 24 -9.71 -0.02 -12.53
C TRP A 24 -8.99 0.21 -11.22
N PRO A 25 -9.49 1.11 -10.37
CA PRO A 25 -8.85 1.40 -9.11
C PRO A 25 -9.20 0.27 -8.13
N ALA A 26 -8.76 -0.96 -8.43
CA ALA A 26 -8.94 -2.13 -7.60
C ALA A 26 -8.38 -1.87 -6.20
N SER A 27 -7.30 -1.08 -6.10
CA SER A 27 -6.76 -0.58 -4.83
C SER A 27 -7.75 0.30 -4.06
N VAL A 28 -8.55 1.15 -4.71
CA VAL A 28 -9.59 1.95 -4.03
C VAL A 28 -10.74 1.07 -3.53
N LEU A 29 -11.19 0.13 -4.36
CA LEU A 29 -12.23 -0.81 -3.95
C LEU A 29 -11.78 -1.70 -2.79
N LEU A 30 -10.51 -2.12 -2.81
CA LEU A 30 -9.87 -2.85 -1.73
C LEU A 30 -9.69 -1.99 -0.49
N ALA A 31 -9.31 -0.72 -0.62
CA ALA A 31 -9.07 0.19 0.50
C ALA A 31 -10.36 0.68 1.18
N ALA A 32 -11.47 0.80 0.45
CA ALA A 32 -12.74 1.29 0.98
C ALA A 32 -13.22 0.58 2.28
N PRO A 33 -13.32 -0.77 2.35
CA PRO A 33 -13.71 -1.46 3.58
C PRO A 33 -12.76 -1.19 4.75
N PHE A 34 -11.48 -0.96 4.49
CA PHE A 34 -10.52 -0.60 5.53
C PHE A 34 -10.81 0.76 6.14
N PHE A 35 -11.21 1.76 5.35
CA PHE A 35 -11.61 3.07 5.88
C PHE A 35 -12.86 2.99 6.76
N PHE A 36 -13.84 2.16 6.40
CA PHE A 36 -15.03 1.93 7.23
C PHE A 36 -14.69 1.36 8.61
N ILE A 37 -13.60 0.59 8.72
CA ILE A 37 -13.13 0.02 9.99
C ILE A 37 -12.21 1.02 10.73
N VAL A 38 -11.30 1.68 10.02
CA VAL A 38 -10.30 2.58 10.63
C VAL A 38 -10.92 3.84 11.21
N ILE A 39 -11.91 4.44 10.54
CA ILE A 39 -12.52 5.69 11.01
C ILE A 39 -13.10 5.55 12.44
N PRO A 40 -13.94 4.54 12.76
CA PRO A 40 -14.45 4.39 14.12
C PRO A 40 -13.34 4.01 15.11
N LEU A 41 -12.38 3.15 14.72
CA LEU A 41 -11.27 2.79 15.59
C LEU A 41 -10.37 3.99 15.94
N TYR A 42 -10.07 4.83 14.94
CA TYR A 42 -9.34 6.07 15.13
C TYR A 42 -10.07 6.98 16.12
N LYS A 43 -11.38 7.18 15.95
CA LYS A 43 -12.17 7.99 16.90
C LYS A 43 -12.12 7.44 18.32
N ALA A 44 -12.08 6.12 18.49
CA ALA A 44 -12.01 5.46 19.79
C ALA A 44 -10.62 5.51 20.45
N ALA A 45 -9.54 5.51 19.66
CA ALA A 45 -8.16 5.39 20.15
C ALA A 45 -7.33 6.67 20.08
N LYS A 46 -7.75 7.71 19.33
CA LYS A 46 -6.93 8.89 19.02
C LYS A 46 -6.34 9.63 20.22
N GLU A 47 -7.00 9.56 21.38
CA GLU A 47 -6.55 10.24 22.61
C GLU A 47 -5.55 9.38 23.41
N ARG A 48 -5.50 8.07 23.15
CA ARG A 48 -4.63 7.11 23.86
C ARG A 48 -3.36 6.78 23.08
N VAL A 49 -3.40 6.94 21.75
CA VAL A 49 -2.26 6.68 20.87
C VAL A 49 -1.23 7.80 21.03
N ASN A 50 0.02 7.43 21.32
CA ASN A 50 1.15 8.34 21.17
C ASN A 50 1.49 8.49 19.69
N TRP A 51 0.91 9.49 19.04
CA TRP A 51 1.07 9.73 17.60
C TRP A 51 2.51 9.96 17.16
N LYS A 52 3.36 10.56 18.01
CA LYS A 52 4.77 10.75 17.68
C LYS A 52 5.50 9.42 17.56
N ALA A 53 5.24 8.50 18.50
CA ALA A 53 5.82 7.16 18.46
C ALA A 53 5.25 6.34 17.29
N ALA A 54 3.95 6.42 17.04
CA ALA A 54 3.31 5.73 15.92
C ALA A 54 3.87 6.18 14.57
N ILE A 55 4.01 7.50 14.36
CA ILE A 55 4.60 8.06 13.13
C ILE A 55 6.07 7.66 13.01
N ALA A 56 6.87 7.77 14.08
CA ALA A 56 8.28 7.38 14.05
C ALA A 56 8.47 5.89 13.70
N MET A 57 7.60 5.02 14.23
CA MET A 57 7.57 3.60 13.90
C MET A 57 7.27 3.39 12.41
N VAL A 58 6.23 4.04 11.87
CA VAL A 58 5.86 3.93 10.45
C VAL A 58 6.99 4.42 9.55
N CYS A 59 7.58 5.58 9.85
CA CYS A 59 8.71 6.11 9.08
C CYS A 59 9.91 5.15 9.09
N THR A 60 10.20 4.53 10.24
CA THR A 60 11.30 3.56 10.35
C THR A 60 10.99 2.30 9.55
N PHE A 61 9.77 1.80 9.63
CA PHE A 61 9.32 0.63 8.87
C PHE A 61 9.36 0.90 7.37
N GLU A 62 8.87 2.05 6.92
CA GLU A 62 8.91 2.50 5.52
C GLU A 62 10.33 2.50 4.96
N VAL A 63 11.28 3.11 5.68
CA VAL A 63 12.68 3.16 5.24
C VAL A 63 13.25 1.76 5.10
N LEU A 64 13.02 0.87 6.06
CA LEU A 64 13.50 -0.51 6.01
C LEU A 64 12.86 -1.29 4.85
N MET A 65 11.55 -1.16 4.66
CA MET A 65 10.82 -1.86 3.61
C MET A 65 11.22 -1.36 2.22
N PHE A 66 11.41 -0.05 2.06
CA PHE A 66 11.90 0.53 0.81
C PHE A 66 13.24 -0.09 0.38
N PHE A 67 14.21 -0.24 1.29
CA PHE A 67 15.48 -0.88 0.98
C PHE A 67 15.32 -2.38 0.69
N ALA A 68 14.45 -3.08 1.42
CA ALA A 68 14.16 -4.49 1.19
C ALA A 68 13.53 -4.74 -0.18
N GLU A 69 12.59 -3.88 -0.59
CA GLU A 69 11.98 -3.91 -1.92
C GLU A 69 12.99 -3.58 -3.00
N PHE A 70 13.78 -2.52 -2.82
CA PHE A 70 14.81 -2.15 -3.79
C PHE A 70 15.79 -3.30 -4.03
N PHE A 71 16.21 -3.98 -2.97
CA PHE A 71 17.06 -5.17 -3.09
C PHE A 71 16.34 -6.34 -3.79
N SER A 72 15.05 -6.54 -3.51
CA SER A 72 14.27 -7.62 -4.11
C SER A 72 14.01 -7.41 -5.60
N VAL A 73 13.71 -6.17 -5.99
CA VAL A 73 13.52 -5.75 -7.39
C VAL A 73 14.85 -5.81 -8.15
N SER A 74 15.94 -5.28 -7.58
CA SER A 74 17.26 -5.31 -8.23
C SER A 74 17.80 -6.72 -8.47
N ARG A 75 17.36 -7.72 -7.68
CA ARG A 75 17.68 -9.14 -7.90
C ARG A 75 16.65 -9.90 -8.73
N GLY A 76 15.57 -9.25 -9.18
CA GLY A 76 14.50 -9.90 -9.93
C GLY A 76 13.67 -10.91 -9.11
N HIS A 77 13.80 -10.90 -7.77
CA HIS A 77 12.96 -11.73 -6.89
C HIS A 77 11.53 -11.19 -6.78
N TRP A 78 11.34 -9.94 -7.19
CA TRP A 78 10.07 -9.27 -7.11
C TRP A 78 9.78 -8.52 -8.41
N ILE A 79 8.71 -8.92 -9.10
CA ILE A 79 8.28 -8.35 -10.38
C ILE A 79 6.84 -7.88 -10.22
N TRP A 80 6.61 -6.60 -10.49
CA TRP A 80 5.29 -6.00 -10.39
C TRP A 80 4.46 -6.26 -11.64
N ASN A 81 3.16 -6.48 -11.45
CA ASN A 81 2.23 -6.49 -12.57
C ASN A 81 1.86 -5.04 -12.93
N PRO A 82 2.33 -4.51 -14.08
CA PRO A 82 2.11 -3.11 -14.46
C PRO A 82 0.63 -2.77 -14.67
N ASN A 83 -0.23 -3.77 -14.88
CA ASN A 83 -1.67 -3.58 -15.04
C ASN A 83 -2.39 -3.40 -13.70
N ARG A 84 -1.73 -3.72 -12.57
CA ARG A 84 -2.27 -3.55 -11.21
C ARG A 84 -1.79 -2.27 -10.53
N THR A 85 -0.77 -1.64 -11.09
CA THR A 85 -0.17 -0.41 -10.55
C THR A 85 -0.81 0.82 -11.21
N LEU A 86 -1.47 1.65 -10.40
CA LEU A 86 -2.09 2.90 -10.85
C LEU A 86 -1.06 4.04 -10.97
N GLY A 87 -0.07 4.06 -10.07
CA GLY A 87 0.85 5.18 -9.89
C GLY A 87 2.16 5.09 -10.70
N PRO A 88 2.99 6.14 -10.69
CA PRO A 88 4.35 6.08 -11.17
C PRO A 88 5.19 5.16 -10.28
N THR A 89 6.28 4.63 -10.85
CA THR A 89 7.26 3.80 -10.13
C THR A 89 8.52 4.59 -9.83
N VAL A 90 9.09 4.42 -8.64
CA VAL A 90 10.40 4.93 -8.26
C VAL A 90 11.34 3.73 -8.09
N PHE A 91 12.44 3.67 -8.85
CA PHE A 91 13.33 2.49 -8.89
C PHE A 91 12.62 1.16 -9.21
N GLY A 92 11.55 1.21 -10.00
CA GLY A 92 10.73 0.04 -10.31
C GLY A 92 9.72 -0.34 -9.22
N ILE A 93 9.60 0.44 -8.14
CA ILE A 93 8.65 0.23 -7.04
C ILE A 93 7.44 1.18 -7.21
N PRO A 94 6.20 0.69 -7.23
CA PRO A 94 5.00 1.52 -7.30
C PRO A 94 4.82 2.40 -6.05
N ILE A 95 4.51 3.69 -6.22
CA ILE A 95 4.35 4.62 -5.07
C ILE A 95 3.15 4.26 -4.16
N GLU A 96 2.16 3.55 -4.68
CA GLU A 96 0.99 3.13 -3.90
C GLU A 96 1.27 1.97 -2.92
N GLU A 97 2.39 1.25 -3.12
CA GLU A 97 2.81 0.14 -2.24
C GLU A 97 3.15 0.62 -0.82
N PRO A 98 4.01 1.63 -0.63
CA PRO A 98 4.22 2.28 0.66
C PRO A 98 2.94 2.59 1.43
N LEU A 99 1.98 3.22 0.75
CA LEU A 99 0.74 3.66 1.37
C LEU A 99 -0.13 2.48 1.80
N LEU A 100 -0.26 1.46 0.96
CA LEU A 100 -1.12 0.30 1.20
C LEU A 100 -0.52 -0.73 2.16
N TYR A 101 0.79 -0.98 2.09
CA TYR A 101 1.43 -2.08 2.81
C TYR A 101 2.33 -1.63 3.95
N TYR A 102 2.88 -0.42 3.91
CA TYR A 102 3.90 0.01 4.89
C TYR A 102 3.40 1.11 5.82
N TRP A 103 2.46 1.94 5.38
CA TRP A 103 1.83 2.96 6.23
C TRP A 103 0.58 2.44 6.91
N PHE A 104 -0.35 1.92 6.12
CA PHE A 104 -1.67 1.59 6.61
C PHE A 104 -1.69 0.43 7.63
N PRO A 105 -1.05 -0.73 7.39
CA PRO A 105 -1.12 -1.86 8.31
C PRO A 105 -0.51 -1.62 9.70
N PRO A 106 0.70 -1.06 9.85
CA PRO A 106 1.25 -0.82 11.19
C PRO A 106 0.48 0.24 11.97
N LEU A 107 -0.03 1.29 11.30
CA LEU A 107 -0.95 2.25 11.95
C LEU A 107 -2.26 1.59 12.38
N PHE A 108 -2.83 0.75 11.52
CA PHE A 108 -4.05 0.02 11.83
C PHE A 108 -3.88 -0.84 13.09
N VAL A 109 -2.77 -1.59 13.19
CA VAL A 109 -2.47 -2.43 14.36
C VAL A 109 -2.35 -1.59 15.63
N VAL A 110 -1.62 -0.47 15.61
CA VAL A 110 -1.49 0.42 16.77
C VAL A 110 -2.85 0.95 17.22
N ILE A 111 -3.64 1.47 16.29
CA ILE A 111 -4.97 2.03 16.57
C ILE A 111 -5.89 0.92 17.12
N LEU A 112 -5.88 -0.27 16.52
CA LEU A 112 -6.69 -1.41 16.95
C LEU A 112 -6.34 -1.83 18.37
N LEU A 113 -5.05 -1.99 18.69
CA LEU A 113 -4.62 -2.41 20.02
C LEU A 113 -5.02 -1.39 21.10
N HIS A 114 -4.87 -0.09 20.83
CA HIS A 114 -5.34 0.95 21.75
C HIS A 114 -6.87 1.08 21.83
N ALA A 115 -7.59 0.76 20.76
CA ALA A 115 -9.05 0.71 20.77
C ALA A 115 -9.58 -0.45 21.61
N LEU A 116 -8.91 -1.61 21.56
CA LEU A 116 -9.29 -2.82 22.31
C LEU A 116 -8.79 -2.83 23.76
N GLU A 117 -7.87 -1.94 24.13
CA GLU A 117 -7.33 -1.81 25.50
C GLU A 117 -8.40 -1.86 26.63
N PRO A 118 -9.59 -1.22 26.50
CA PRO A 118 -10.64 -1.32 27.51
C PRO A 118 -11.24 -2.71 27.65
N LEU A 119 -11.29 -3.49 26.57
CA LEU A 119 -11.81 -4.87 26.55
C LEU A 119 -10.85 -5.84 27.22
N PHE A 120 -9.55 -5.57 27.14
CA PHE A 120 -8.52 -6.36 27.80
C PHE A 120 -8.36 -6.04 29.29
N GLY A 121 -9.20 -5.15 29.83
CA GLY A 121 -9.33 -4.97 31.27
C GLY A 121 -8.00 -4.68 31.94
N ARG A 122 -7.28 -3.63 31.50
CA ARG A 122 -6.09 -3.20 32.22
C ARG A 122 -6.50 -2.49 33.51
N LYS A 123 -6.71 -3.28 34.56
CA LYS A 123 -6.27 -2.90 35.90
C LYS A 123 -4.74 -2.79 35.84
N ALA A 124 -4.23 -1.64 35.42
CA ALA A 124 -2.85 -1.27 35.69
C ALA A 124 -2.91 -0.08 36.64
N ASP A 125 -2.85 -0.38 37.93
CA ASP A 125 -2.35 0.57 38.92
C ASP A 125 -1.00 1.09 38.42
N ARG A 126 -0.93 2.39 38.14
CA ARG A 126 0.19 3.30 38.40
C ARG A 126 -0.13 4.69 37.90
#